data_AF-A0AAJ6JGB0-F1
#
_entry.id   AF-A0AAJ6JGB0-F1
#
_cell.length_a   1.000
_cell.length_b   1.000
_cell.length_c   1.000
_cell.angle_alpha   90.00
_cell.angle_beta   90.00
_cell.angle_gamma   90.00
#
_symmetry.space_group_name_H-M   'P 1'
#
loop_
_entity.id
_entity.type
_entity.pdbx_description
1 polymer ?
#
loop_
_entity_poly.entity_id
_entity_poly.type
_entity_poly.pdbx_seq_one_letter_code
_entity_poly.pdbx_strand_id
1 'polypeptide(L)'
;MPKVVSDVLTWSKSIEKDIQDGKPPRVLALFLTMNVVRDYLASGRFHIYRGRLSMQGAALKGMNAYCLNELTKLGQMTTEEQRAALQATNSDIAAVG
;
A
#
# COMPACT_ATOMS: atom_id res chain seq x y z
N MET A 1 -8.47 15.35 18.14
CA MET A 1 -8.73 14.16 17.30
C MET A 1 -7.65 13.14 17.60
N PRO A 2 -7.99 11.89 17.96
CA PRO A 2 -6.99 10.87 18.15
C PRO A 2 -6.29 10.64 16.80
N LYS A 3 -4.98 10.94 16.74
CA LYS A 3 -4.13 10.55 15.61
C LYS A 3 -4.18 9.03 15.54
N VAL A 4 -4.77 8.49 14.49
CA VAL A 4 -4.71 7.07 14.19
C VAL A 4 -3.22 6.74 14.11
N VAL A 5 -2.74 6.02 15.13
CA VAL A 5 -1.34 5.70 15.31
C VAL A 5 -0.90 4.88 14.10
N SER A 6 0.03 5.44 13.34
CA SER A 6 0.70 4.89 12.15
C SER A 6 1.47 3.60 12.40
N ASP A 7 1.48 3.07 13.61
CA ASP A 7 2.51 2.13 14.08
C ASP A 7 2.18 0.66 13.81
N VAL A 8 0.93 0.32 13.48
CA VAL A 8 0.56 -1.08 13.17
C VAL A 8 1.12 -1.52 11.81
N LEU A 9 1.33 -0.59 10.91
CA LEU A 9 1.97 -0.83 9.63
C LEU A 9 3.01 0.28 9.46
N THR A 10 4.25 0.00 9.84
CA THR A 10 5.39 0.90 9.62
C THR A 10 5.65 1.01 8.12
N TRP A 11 4.82 1.76 7.41
CA TRP A 11 4.93 2.05 5.99
C TRP A 11 6.18 2.86 5.65
N SER A 12 6.73 3.50 6.68
CA SER A 12 8.03 4.18 6.70
C SER A 12 9.17 3.27 7.17
N LYS A 13 9.02 1.93 7.18
CA LYS A 13 10.19 1.07 7.34
C LYS A 13 11.14 1.39 6.19
N SER A 14 12.27 1.99 6.54
CA SER A 14 13.30 2.30 5.56
C SER A 14 13.68 0.99 4.87
N ILE A 15 13.45 0.93 3.56
CA ILE A 15 13.84 -0.20 2.72
C ILE A 15 15.35 -0.44 2.80
N GLU A 16 16.13 0.57 3.22
CA GLU A 16 17.56 0.45 3.48
C GLU A 16 17.86 -0.67 4.47
N LYS A 17 17.04 -0.83 5.51
CA LYS A 17 17.21 -1.93 6.46
C LYS A 17 16.91 -3.28 5.82
N ASP A 18 15.84 -3.37 5.04
CA ASP A 18 15.48 -4.60 4.32
C ASP A 18 16.54 -4.99 3.27
N ILE A 19 17.23 -4.00 2.68
CA ILE A 19 18.38 -4.21 1.79
C ILE A 19 19.58 -4.73 2.59
N GLN A 20 19.89 -4.11 3.73
CA GLN A 20 20.98 -4.54 4.62
C GLN A 20 20.76 -5.95 5.17
N ASP A 21 19.50 -6.29 5.49
CA ASP A 21 19.08 -7.61 5.97
C ASP A 21 19.06 -8.66 4.83
N GLY A 22 19.42 -8.29 3.60
CA GLY A 22 19.56 -9.20 2.48
C GLY A 22 18.24 -9.75 1.95
N LYS A 23 17.13 -8.99 2.07
CA LYS A 23 15.85 -9.45 1.53
C LYS A 23 15.93 -9.72 0.03
N PRO A 24 15.21 -10.73 -0.47
CA PRO A 24 15.21 -11.03 -1.90
C PRO A 24 14.79 -9.82 -2.74
N PRO A 25 15.46 -9.54 -3.88
CA PRO A 25 15.13 -8.39 -4.73
C PRO A 25 13.65 -8.31 -5.14
N ARG A 26 13.00 -9.47 -5.33
CA ARG A 26 11.56 -9.55 -5.62
C ARG A 26 10.70 -8.95 -4.50
N VAL A 27 11.04 -9.22 -3.25
CA VAL A 27 10.31 -8.68 -2.09
C VAL A 27 10.47 -7.16 -2.03
N LEU A 28 11.69 -6.67 -2.23
CA LEU A 28 11.99 -5.24 -2.28
C LEU A 28 11.20 -4.53 -3.39
N ALA A 29 11.15 -5.12 -4.59
CA ALA A 29 10.39 -4.57 -5.72
C ALA A 29 8.88 -4.49 -5.43
N LEU A 30 8.31 -5.50 -4.75
CA LEU A 30 6.90 -5.49 -4.36
C LEU A 30 6.61 -4.40 -3.33
N PHE A 31 7.46 -4.23 -2.32
CA PHE A 31 7.31 -3.15 -1.32
C PHE A 31 7.41 -1.76 -1.96
N LEU A 32 8.39 -1.54 -2.84
CA LEU A 32 8.54 -0.26 -3.56
C LEU A 32 7.33 0.03 -4.43
N THR A 33 6.88 -0.95 -5.21
CA THR A 33 5.72 -0.79 -6.09
C THR A 33 4.47 -0.47 -5.28
N MET A 34 4.22 -1.20 -4.19
CA MET A 34 3.11 -0.97 -3.29
C MET A 34 3.13 0.47 -2.71
N ASN A 35 4.30 0.93 -2.24
CA ASN A 35 4.45 2.27 -1.68
C ASN A 35 4.14 3.37 -2.71
N VAL A 36 4.76 3.30 -3.90
CA VAL A 36 4.54 4.27 -4.97
C VAL A 36 3.07 4.28 -5.40
N VAL A 37 2.46 3.12 -5.59
CA VAL A 37 1.06 3.00 -5.98
C VAL A 37 0.14 3.62 -4.93
N ARG A 38 0.41 3.39 -3.65
CA ARG A 38 -0.37 3.95 -2.56
C ARG A 38 -0.25 5.47 -2.50
N ASP A 39 0.95 6.04 -2.67
CA ASP A 39 1.15 7.50 -2.73
C ASP A 39 0.34 8.12 -3.87
N TYR A 40 0.33 7.46 -5.04
CA TYR A 40 -0.50 7.89 -6.17
C TYR A 40 -1.99 7.83 -5.86
N LEU A 41 -2.47 6.77 -5.20
CA LEU A 41 -3.87 6.63 -4.80
C LEU A 41 -4.28 7.65 -3.73
N ALA A 42 -3.41 7.93 -2.77
CA ALA A 42 -3.60 8.90 -1.70
C ALA A 42 -3.46 10.35 -2.18
N SER A 43 -2.90 10.61 -3.36
CA SER A 43 -2.74 11.97 -3.89
C SER A 43 -4.04 12.62 -4.38
N GLY A 44 -5.13 11.86 -4.55
CA GLY A 44 -6.38 12.34 -5.16
C GLY A 44 -6.32 12.53 -6.68
N ARG A 45 -5.14 12.39 -7.31
CA ARG A 45 -4.91 12.62 -8.75
C ARG A 45 -5.82 11.80 -9.66
N PHE A 46 -6.25 10.62 -9.20
CA PHE A 46 -7.01 9.67 -9.99
C PHE A 46 -8.51 9.67 -9.68
N HIS A 47 -9.00 10.61 -8.88
CA HIS A 47 -10.42 10.75 -8.59
C HIS A 47 -11.14 11.49 -9.71
N ILE A 48 -12.31 10.97 -10.10
CA ILE A 48 -13.18 11.58 -11.11
C ILE A 48 -14.27 12.40 -10.41
N TYR A 49 -15.02 11.79 -9.47
CA TYR A 49 -16.14 12.44 -8.79
C TYR A 49 -16.58 11.66 -7.54
N ARG A 50 -16.79 12.36 -6.41
CA ARG A 50 -17.33 11.79 -5.14
C ARG A 50 -16.67 10.47 -4.74
N GLY A 51 -15.35 10.45 -4.59
CA GLY A 51 -14.62 9.27 -4.17
C GLY A 51 -14.46 8.18 -5.24
N ARG A 52 -14.95 8.38 -6.47
CA ARG A 52 -14.78 7.41 -7.56
C ARG A 52 -13.45 7.59 -8.26
N LEU A 53 -12.70 6.48 -8.37
CA LEU A 53 -11.45 6.41 -9.12
C LEU A 53 -11.72 6.30 -10.63
N SER A 54 -10.80 6.87 -11.40
CA SER A 54 -10.65 6.62 -12.83
C SER A 54 -10.24 5.18 -13.12
N MET A 55 -10.31 4.78 -14.39
CA MET A 55 -9.83 3.46 -14.83
C MET A 55 -8.36 3.24 -14.45
N GLN A 56 -7.53 4.27 -14.57
CA GLN A 56 -6.13 4.26 -14.14
C GLN A 56 -6.01 4.11 -12.62
N GLY A 57 -6.81 4.84 -11.84
CA GLY A 57 -6.86 4.69 -10.39
C GLY A 57 -7.33 3.31 -9.95
N ALA A 58 -8.31 2.73 -10.64
CA ALA A 58 -8.78 1.37 -10.38
C ALA A 58 -7.70 0.33 -10.68
N ALA A 59 -6.94 0.51 -11.77
CA ALA A 59 -5.80 -0.35 -12.10
C ALA A 59 -4.69 -0.25 -11.04
N LEU A 60 -4.35 0.96 -10.58
CA LEU A 60 -3.42 1.18 -9.47
C LEU A 60 -3.90 0.51 -8.18
N LYS A 61 -5.19 0.64 -7.84
CA LYS A 61 -5.78 -0.05 -6.69
C LYS A 61 -5.64 -1.57 -6.81
N GLY A 62 -5.86 -2.12 -8.00
CA GLY A 62 -5.63 -3.54 -8.29
C GLY A 62 -4.16 -3.95 -8.13
N MET A 63 -3.22 -3.12 -8.60
CA MET A 63 -1.79 -3.34 -8.46
C MET A 63 -1.35 -3.36 -6.99
N ASN A 64 -1.90 -2.46 -6.17
CA ASN A 64 -1.64 -2.47 -4.73
C ASN A 64 -2.10 -3.78 -4.08
N ALA A 65 -3.33 -4.22 -4.39
CA ALA A 65 -3.87 -5.48 -3.89
C ALA A 65 -3.06 -6.69 -4.37
N TYR A 66 -2.56 -6.66 -5.61
CA TYR A 66 -1.67 -7.69 -6.14
C TYR A 66 -0.36 -7.75 -5.34
N CYS A 67 0.29 -6.61 -5.10
CA CYS A 67 1.54 -6.57 -4.34
C CYS A 67 1.36 -7.12 -2.92
N LEU A 68 0.29 -6.72 -2.24
CA LEU A 68 -0.06 -7.24 -0.92
C LEU A 68 -0.27 -8.76 -0.94
N ASN A 69 -1.03 -9.29 -1.90
CA ASN A 69 -1.22 -10.73 -2.04
C ASN A 69 0.10 -11.49 -2.24
N GLU A 70 0.99 -10.98 -3.09
CA GLU A 70 2.29 -11.61 -3.34
C GLU A 70 3.19 -11.57 -2.10
N LEU A 71 3.18 -10.46 -1.35
CA LEU A 71 3.92 -10.35 -0.10
C LEU A 71 3.39 -11.34 0.95
N THR A 72 2.06 -11.54 1.06
CA THR A 72 1.47 -12.55 1.94
C THR A 72 1.91 -13.96 1.55
N LYS A 73 1.87 -14.29 0.24
CA LYS A 73 2.31 -15.60 -0.26
C LYS A 73 3.78 -15.88 0.01
N LEU A 74 4.62 -14.84 -0.01
CA LEU A 74 6.05 -14.92 0.29
C LEU A 74 6.35 -14.90 1.80
N GLY A 75 5.33 -14.95 2.66
CA GLY A 75 5.47 -14.93 4.12
C GLY A 75 6.03 -13.62 4.66
N GLN A 76 5.98 -12.53 3.88
CA GLN A 76 6.47 -11.22 4.28
C GLN A 76 5.43 -10.40 5.06
N MET A 77 4.18 -10.84 5.02
CA MET A 77 3.08 -10.29 5.82
C MET A 77 2.09 -11.39 6.18
N THR A 78 1.38 -11.19 7.28
CA THR A 78 0.24 -12.03 7.66
C THR A 78 -1.01 -11.63 6.90
N THR A 79 -2.01 -12.51 6.91
CA THR A 79 -3.33 -12.23 6.31
C THR A 79 -4.02 -11.05 7.02
N GLU A 80 -3.80 -10.91 8.33
CA GLU A 80 -4.31 -9.79 9.13
C GLU A 80 -3.66 -8.47 8.72
N GLU A 81 -2.34 -8.45 8.55
CA GLU A 81 -1.58 -7.29 8.08
C GLU A 81 -2.01 -6.88 6.67
N GLN A 82 -2.18 -7.85 5.77
CA GLN A 82 -2.71 -7.61 4.44
C GLN A 82 -4.10 -6.97 4.48
N ARG A 83 -5.00 -7.47 5.34
CA ARG A 83 -6.36 -6.93 5.44
C ARG A 83 -6.35 -5.51 5.97
N ALA A 84 -5.53 -5.24 6.99
CA ALA A 84 -5.33 -3.91 7.54
C ALA A 84 -4.74 -2.95 6.49
N ALA A 85 -3.80 -3.42 5.66
CA ALA A 85 -3.22 -2.66 4.55
C ALA A 85 -4.26 -2.25 3.49
N LEU A 86 -5.12 -3.19 3.09
CA LEU A 86 -6.20 -2.91 2.15
C LEU A 86 -7.21 -1.92 2.72
N GLN A 87 -7.56 -2.05 4.01
CA GLN A 87 -8.43 -1.10 4.69
C GLN A 87 -7.81 0.29 4.75
N ALA A 88 -6.53 0.40 5.14
CA ALA A 88 -5.80 1.66 5.17
C ALA A 88 -5.78 2.33 3.79
N THR A 89 -5.50 1.58 2.72
CA THR A 89 -5.52 2.10 1.34
C THR A 89 -6.91 2.64 0.96
N ASN A 90 -7.98 1.93 1.33
CA ASN A 90 -9.34 2.40 1.05
C ASN A 90 -9.68 3.68 1.84
N SER A 91 -9.22 3.77 3.09
CA SER A 91 -9.38 4.98 3.91
C SER A 91 -8.62 6.16 3.31
N ASP A 92 -7.40 5.96 2.83
CA ASP A 92 -6.59 7.01 2.19
C ASP A 92 -7.29 7.53 0.91
N ILE A 93 -7.79 6.63 0.06
CA ILE A 93 -8.56 6.98 -1.14
C ILE A 93 -9.82 7.77 -0.78
N ALA A 94 -10.53 7.37 0.28
CA ALA A 94 -11.75 8.05 0.72
C ALA A 94 -11.47 9.43 1.33
N ALA A 95 -10.33 9.60 2.00
CA ALA A 95 -9.97 10.86 2.65
C ALA A 95 -9.69 12.01 1.66
N VAL A 96 -9.31 11.68 0.42
CA VAL A 96 -8.93 12.67 -0.61
C VAL A 96 -9.95 12.80 -1.75
N GLY A 97 -11.08 12.08 -1.66
CA GLY A 97 -12.05 11.91 -2.73
C GLY A 97 -13.41 12.55 -2.55
#